data_AF-A0A931ZNK2-F1
#
_entry.id   AF-A0A931ZNK2-F1
#
_cell.length_a   1.000
_cell.length_b   1.000
_cell.length_c   1.000
_cell.angle_alpha   90.00
_cell.angle_beta   90.00
_cell.angle_gamma   90.00
#
_symmetry.space_group_name_H-M   'P 1'
#
loop_
_entity.id
_entity.type
_entity.pdbx_description
1 polymer ?
#
loop_
_entity_poly.entity_id
_entity_poly.type
_entity_poly.pdbx_seq_one_letter_code
_entity_poly.pdbx_strand_id
1 'polypeptide(L)'
;LTIFATGNVRHNYYQYILVPVLAVFFTRGFLYLIRGSRDFLPRFWTIAAAVILLPLSFYFGWMQVKEFYKINNPVIAEVGKVADRILPEDALIVAPYNGDTAFLYQTNRPGFPFVPLPLPELVSDFGVSYFVSTVRDDKTNWVLRHFLIMEDNSKYVIADLRTIKTPLSPKDPEP
;
A
#
# COMPACT_ATOMS: atom_id res chain seq x y z
N LEU A 1 -4.73 -27.16 -21.20
CA LEU A 1 -4.29 -26.21 -20.16
C LEU A 1 -5.05 -24.90 -20.40
N THR A 2 -6.19 -24.70 -19.74
CA THR A 2 -7.00 -23.49 -19.92
C THR A 2 -6.52 -22.44 -18.93
N ILE A 3 -5.88 -21.39 -19.43
CA ILE A 3 -5.38 -20.28 -18.60
C ILE A 3 -6.55 -19.31 -18.39
N PHE A 4 -7.13 -19.30 -17.19
CA PHE A 4 -8.07 -18.25 -16.80
C PHE A 4 -7.29 -16.97 -16.45
N ALA A 5 -7.46 -15.96 -17.32
CA ALA A 5 -7.30 -14.52 -17.11
C ALA A 5 -6.00 -13.98 -16.48
N THR A 6 -5.06 -13.51 -17.31
CA THR A 6 -3.94 -12.63 -16.91
C THR A 6 -4.39 -11.24 -16.41
N GLY A 7 -5.59 -10.77 -16.76
CA GLY A 7 -6.11 -9.46 -16.38
C GLY A 7 -6.83 -9.41 -15.02
N ASN A 8 -7.63 -10.45 -14.71
CA ASN A 8 -8.41 -10.51 -13.47
C ASN A 8 -7.54 -10.73 -12.21
N VAL A 9 -6.32 -11.22 -12.39
CA VAL A 9 -5.39 -11.55 -11.29
C VAL A 9 -4.60 -10.33 -10.81
N ARG A 10 -4.57 -9.23 -11.58
CA ARG A 10 -3.89 -7.98 -11.17
C ARG A 10 -4.74 -7.09 -10.26
N HIS A 11 -6.05 -7.33 -10.20
CA HIS A 11 -7.01 -6.47 -9.53
C HIS A 11 -7.99 -7.30 -8.70
N ASN A 12 -7.60 -7.61 -7.47
CA ASN A 12 -8.40 -8.43 -6.54
C ASN A 12 -9.80 -7.87 -6.29
N TYR A 13 -10.03 -6.56 -6.52
CA TYR A 13 -11.34 -5.93 -6.33
C TYR A 13 -12.44 -6.46 -7.26
N TYR A 14 -12.10 -7.02 -8.43
CA TYR A 14 -13.09 -7.66 -9.29
C TYR A 14 -13.76 -8.87 -8.63
N GLN A 15 -13.05 -9.54 -7.72
CA GLN A 15 -13.58 -10.68 -6.97
C GLN A 15 -14.52 -10.24 -5.85
N TYR A 16 -14.42 -9.00 -5.36
CA TYR A 16 -15.26 -8.50 -4.26
C TYR A 16 -16.74 -8.42 -4.63
N ILE A 17 -17.05 -8.23 -5.91
CA ILE A 17 -18.43 -8.25 -6.41
C ILE A 17 -19.10 -9.61 -6.18
N LEU A 18 -18.33 -10.71 -6.08
CA LEU A 18 -18.85 -12.05 -5.81
C LEU A 18 -19.15 -12.29 -4.32
N VAL A 19 -18.64 -11.47 -3.40
CA VAL A 19 -18.76 -11.68 -1.96
C VAL A 19 -20.23 -11.81 -1.50
N PRO A 20 -21.18 -10.95 -1.91
CA PRO A 20 -22.58 -11.09 -1.53
C PRO A 20 -23.20 -12.41 -2.01
N VAL A 21 -22.85 -12.84 -3.23
CA VAL A 21 -23.35 -14.09 -3.82
C VAL A 21 -22.82 -15.28 -3.03
N LEU A 22 -21.51 -15.31 -2.75
CA LEU A 22 -20.87 -16.35 -1.95
C LEU A 22 -21.43 -16.40 -0.53
N ALA A 23 -21.72 -15.26 0.09
CA ALA A 23 -22.33 -15.20 1.41
C ALA A 23 -23.71 -15.89 1.45
N VAL A 24 -24.56 -15.68 0.43
CA VAL A 24 -25.87 -16.34 0.32
C VAL A 24 -25.73 -17.86 0.21
N PHE A 25 -24.82 -18.34 -0.65
CA PHE A 25 -24.57 -19.78 -0.80
C PHE A 25 -23.95 -20.40 0.44
N PHE A 26 -23.02 -19.69 1.10
CA PHE A 26 -22.45 -20.09 2.38
C PHE A 26 -23.54 -20.28 3.44
N THR A 27 -24.43 -19.30 3.62
CA THR A 27 -25.55 -19.39 4.56
C THR A 27 -26.49 -20.53 4.21
N ARG A 28 -26.81 -20.74 2.92
CA ARG A 28 -27.66 -21.87 2.50
C ARG A 28 -27.02 -23.22 2.80
N GLY A 29 -25.73 -23.38 2.52
CA GLY A 29 -24.98 -24.60 2.85
C GLY A 29 -24.93 -24.86 4.36
N PHE A 30 -24.66 -23.81 5.15
CA PHE A 30 -24.67 -23.91 6.61
C PHE A 30 -26.04 -24.32 7.16
N LEU A 31 -27.13 -23.69 6.68
CA LEU A 31 -28.49 -24.06 7.08
C LEU A 31 -28.85 -25.50 6.67
N TYR A 32 -28.40 -25.96 5.51
CA TYR A 32 -28.58 -27.35 5.08
C TYR A 32 -27.90 -28.34 6.03
N LEU A 33 -26.67 -28.05 6.47
CA LEU A 33 -25.95 -28.88 7.44
C LEU A 33 -26.65 -28.93 8.82
N ILE A 34 -27.16 -27.78 9.29
CA ILE A 34 -27.86 -27.70 10.58
C ILE A 34 -29.23 -28.41 10.55
N ARG A 35 -29.98 -28.25 9.46
CA ARG A 35 -31.29 -28.89 9.29
C ARG A 35 -31.16 -30.39 9.03
N GLY A 36 -30.09 -30.80 8.37
CA GLY A 36 -29.86 -32.18 7.95
C GLY A 36 -30.72 -32.56 6.74
N SER A 37 -30.40 -33.70 6.13
CA SER A 37 -31.15 -34.30 5.03
C SER A 37 -31.18 -35.82 5.22
N ARG A 38 -32.26 -36.48 4.77
CA ARG A 38 -32.40 -37.93 4.88
C ARG A 38 -31.42 -38.69 3.97
N ASP A 39 -30.98 -38.05 2.88
CA ASP A 39 -30.20 -38.69 1.81
C ASP A 39 -28.69 -38.39 1.88
N PHE A 40 -28.21 -37.76 2.96
CA PHE A 40 -26.81 -37.29 3.04
C PHE A 40 -26.01 -37.97 4.14
N LEU A 41 -26.08 -37.44 5.38
CA LEU A 41 -25.38 -37.96 6.54
C LEU A 41 -26.30 -37.88 7.76
N PRO A 42 -26.09 -38.73 8.78
CA PRO A 42 -26.80 -38.60 10.04
C PRO A 42 -26.63 -37.20 10.62
N ARG A 43 -27.72 -36.64 11.16
CA ARG A 43 -27.80 -35.25 11.62
C ARG A 43 -26.71 -34.86 12.62
N PHE A 44 -26.27 -35.81 13.46
CA PHE A 44 -25.17 -35.59 14.39
C PHE A 44 -23.88 -35.17 13.66
N TRP A 45 -23.52 -35.86 12.57
CA TRP A 45 -22.33 -35.56 11.79
C TRP A 45 -22.45 -34.25 11.01
N THR A 46 -23.64 -33.94 10.48
CA THR A 46 -23.85 -32.67 9.74
C THR A 46 -23.78 -31.46 10.68
N ILE A 47 -24.32 -31.57 11.89
CA ILE A 47 -24.20 -30.52 12.92
C ILE A 47 -22.75 -30.36 13.37
N ALA A 48 -22.04 -31.47 13.63
CA ALA A 48 -20.62 -31.43 13.99
C ALA A 48 -19.78 -30.73 12.90
N ALA A 49 -20.02 -31.06 11.63
CA ALA A 49 -19.39 -30.40 10.50
C ALA A 49 -19.71 -28.89 10.46
N ALA A 50 -20.97 -28.49 10.64
CA ALA A 50 -21.35 -27.08 10.66
C ALA A 50 -20.64 -26.29 11.79
N VAL A 51 -20.60 -26.87 13.00
CA VAL A 51 -19.97 -26.26 14.18
C VAL A 51 -18.46 -26.15 14.02
N ILE A 52 -17.80 -27.05 13.30
CA ILE A 52 -16.35 -26.99 13.02
C ILE A 52 -16.04 -26.04 11.87
N LEU A 53 -16.79 -26.12 10.76
CA LEU A 53 -16.52 -25.34 9.55
C LEU A 53 -16.72 -23.84 9.76
N LEU A 54 -17.70 -23.44 10.58
CA LEU A 54 -17.96 -22.03 10.85
C LEU A 54 -16.76 -21.30 11.50
N PRO A 55 -16.23 -21.72 12.66
CA PRO A 55 -15.05 -21.09 13.26
C PRO A 55 -13.80 -21.26 12.39
N LEU A 56 -13.64 -22.37 11.67
CA LEU A 56 -12.54 -22.50 10.70
C LEU A 56 -12.61 -21.46 9.60
N SER A 57 -13.80 -21.15 9.09
CA SER A 57 -14.00 -20.10 8.07
C SER A 57 -13.54 -18.74 8.59
N PHE A 58 -13.90 -18.39 9.83
CA PHE A 58 -13.41 -17.17 10.48
C PHE A 58 -11.90 -17.21 10.75
N TYR A 59 -11.36 -18.34 11.19
CA TYR A 59 -9.94 -18.49 11.45
C TYR A 59 -9.10 -18.26 10.18
N PHE A 60 -9.44 -18.93 9.07
CA PHE A 60 -8.72 -18.74 7.81
C PHE A 60 -8.90 -17.32 7.26
N GLY A 61 -10.11 -16.74 7.40
CA GLY A 61 -10.33 -15.33 7.06
C GLY A 61 -9.44 -14.38 7.88
N TRP A 62 -9.36 -14.60 9.19
CA TRP A 62 -8.50 -13.82 10.09
C TRP A 62 -7.02 -13.94 9.76
N MET A 63 -6.56 -15.14 9.39
CA MET A 63 -5.17 -15.37 8.99
C MET A 63 -4.75 -14.51 7.79
N GLN A 64 -5.69 -14.18 6.90
CA GLN A 64 -5.46 -13.24 5.80
C GLN A 64 -5.61 -11.78 6.23
N VAL A 65 -6.67 -11.46 6.99
CA VAL A 65 -7.01 -10.08 7.37
C VAL A 65 -5.95 -9.46 8.28
N LYS A 66 -5.37 -10.22 9.22
CA LYS A 66 -4.34 -9.71 10.13
C LYS A 66 -3.10 -9.18 9.41
N GLU A 67 -2.81 -9.70 8.21
CA GLU A 67 -1.65 -9.28 7.42
C GLU A 67 -1.82 -7.84 6.90
N PHE A 68 -3.06 -7.37 6.69
CA PHE A 68 -3.34 -5.98 6.30
C PHE A 68 -3.01 -4.96 7.41
N TYR A 69 -2.86 -5.41 8.65
CA TYR A 69 -2.51 -4.55 9.79
C TYR A 69 -1.00 -4.55 10.11
N LYS A 70 -0.20 -5.33 9.37
CA LYS A 70 1.26 -5.33 9.56
C LYS A 70 1.87 -4.08 8.94
N ILE A 71 2.68 -3.38 9.72
CA ILE A 71 3.55 -2.31 9.20
C ILE A 71 4.71 -2.99 8.47
N ASN A 72 4.64 -3.03 7.14
CA ASN A 72 5.64 -3.71 6.31
C ASN A 72 6.99 -2.99 6.29
N ASN A 73 7.02 -1.69 6.61
CA ASN A 73 8.25 -0.92 6.65
C ASN A 73 8.22 0.07 7.83
N PRO A 74 8.88 -0.20 8.97
CA PRO A 74 8.88 0.73 10.09
C PRO A 74 9.62 2.05 9.79
N VAL A 75 10.49 2.07 8.77
CA VAL A 75 11.27 3.26 8.40
C VAL A 75 10.36 4.38 7.89
N ILE A 76 9.29 4.07 7.16
CA ILE A 76 8.36 5.11 6.67
C ILE A 76 7.64 5.81 7.84
N ALA A 77 7.41 5.11 8.95
CA ALA A 77 6.84 5.70 10.16
C ALA A 77 7.87 6.54 10.94
N GLU A 78 9.13 6.12 10.96
CA GLU A 78 10.24 6.88 11.57
C GLU A 78 10.46 8.20 10.83
N VAL A 79 10.70 8.15 9.52
CA VAL A 79 10.90 9.36 8.71
C VAL A 79 9.62 10.17 8.56
N GLY A 80 8.44 9.55 8.58
CA GLY A 80 7.16 10.26 8.58
C GLY A 80 7.02 11.22 9.75
N LYS A 81 7.35 10.77 10.98
CA LYS A 81 7.35 11.63 12.18
C LYS A 81 8.37 12.76 12.11
N VAL A 82 9.49 12.52 11.45
CA VAL A 82 10.55 13.52 11.25
C VAL A 82 10.08 14.57 10.24
N ALA A 83 9.55 14.13 9.09
CA ALA A 83 8.96 14.98 8.07
C ALA A 83 7.82 15.85 8.65
N ASP A 84 6.91 15.26 9.42
CA ASP A 84 5.81 16.01 10.07
C ASP A 84 6.32 17.11 11.02
N ARG A 85 7.48 16.90 11.66
CA ARG A 85 8.10 17.88 12.58
C ARG A 85 8.81 19.01 11.84
N ILE A 86 9.52 18.71 10.76
CA ILE A 86 10.45 19.67 10.14
C ILE A 86 9.87 20.36 8.90
N LEU A 87 8.85 19.76 8.26
CA LEU A 87 8.24 20.32 7.06
C LEU A 87 7.06 21.22 7.43
N PRO A 88 6.81 22.32 6.69
CA PRO A 88 5.60 23.15 6.85
C PRO A 88 4.31 22.32 6.68
N GLU A 89 3.25 22.63 7.43
CA GLU A 89 1.97 21.90 7.40
C GLU A 89 1.31 21.87 6.01
N ASP A 90 1.50 22.93 5.23
CA ASP A 90 0.97 23.12 3.87
C ASP A 90 1.89 22.57 2.77
N ALA A 91 3.01 21.95 3.14
CA ALA A 91 3.98 21.44 2.18
C ALA A 91 3.41 20.32 1.32
N LEU A 92 3.49 20.48 0.00
CA LEU A 92 3.24 19.41 -0.97
C LEU A 92 4.53 18.60 -1.18
N ILE A 93 4.48 17.29 -0.97
CA ILE A 93 5.68 16.44 -0.99
C ILE A 93 5.60 15.31 -2.03
N VAL A 94 6.75 14.77 -2.37
CA VAL A 94 6.89 13.51 -3.10
C VAL A 94 7.50 12.50 -2.13
N ALA A 95 6.75 11.43 -1.84
CA ALA A 95 7.15 10.37 -0.92
C ALA A 95 6.97 9.00 -1.60
N PRO A 96 7.88 8.62 -2.51
CA PRO A 96 7.69 7.44 -3.35
C PRO A 96 7.70 6.16 -2.52
N TYR A 97 6.63 5.39 -2.63
CA TYR A 97 6.51 4.07 -2.01
C TYR A 97 5.72 3.12 -2.91
N ASN A 98 6.16 3.00 -4.17
CA ASN A 98 5.50 2.18 -5.21
C ASN A 98 4.00 2.48 -5.38
N GLY A 99 3.60 3.74 -5.19
CA GLY A 99 2.20 4.18 -5.27
C GLY A 99 1.38 3.91 -4.00
N ASP A 100 1.94 3.28 -2.98
CA ASP A 100 1.28 3.10 -1.70
C ASP A 100 1.27 4.42 -0.90
N THR A 101 0.07 4.93 -0.68
CA THR A 101 -0.19 6.17 0.05
C THR A 101 0.16 6.09 1.53
N ALA A 102 0.42 4.90 2.09
CA ALA A 102 0.78 4.73 3.49
C ALA A 102 1.95 5.61 3.90
N PHE A 103 2.91 5.87 3.00
CA PHE A 103 4.03 6.74 3.31
C PHE A 103 3.58 8.20 3.53
N LEU A 104 2.74 8.74 2.65
CA LEU A 104 2.16 10.09 2.81
C LEU A 104 1.33 10.21 4.10
N TYR A 105 0.61 9.16 4.47
CA TYR A 105 -0.11 9.13 5.76
C TYR A 105 0.83 9.29 6.96
N GLN A 106 2.05 8.73 6.91
CA GLN A 106 3.01 8.89 8.01
C GLN A 106 3.62 10.29 8.07
N THR A 107 3.72 11.00 6.95
CA THR A 107 4.29 12.36 6.91
C THR A 107 3.28 13.43 7.29
N ASN A 108 1.98 13.10 7.31
CA ASN A 108 0.89 14.05 7.53
C ASN A 108 0.94 15.25 6.55
N ARG A 109 1.30 14.97 5.28
CA ARG A 109 1.39 15.98 4.21
C ARG A 109 0.70 15.47 2.95
N PRO A 110 0.03 16.36 2.18
CA PRO A 110 -0.45 15.99 0.86
C PRO A 110 0.74 15.74 -0.08
N GLY A 111 0.53 14.96 -1.14
CA GLY A 111 1.62 14.69 -2.06
C GLY A 111 1.39 13.54 -3.02
N PHE A 112 2.50 13.11 -3.61
CA PHE A 112 2.55 12.02 -4.57
C PHE A 112 3.25 10.79 -3.96
N PRO A 113 2.59 9.60 -3.95
CA PRO A 113 3.19 8.36 -3.44
C PRO A 113 4.08 7.65 -4.48
N PHE A 114 4.31 8.29 -5.61
CA PHE A 114 5.20 7.90 -6.70
C PHE A 114 5.66 9.17 -7.43
N VAL A 115 6.57 9.04 -8.40
CA VAL A 115 7.07 10.16 -9.20
C VAL A 115 6.40 10.12 -10.58
N PRO A 116 5.29 10.84 -10.81
CA PRO A 116 4.55 10.80 -12.09
C PRO A 116 5.24 11.57 -13.22
N LEU A 117 6.06 12.56 -12.87
CA LEU A 117 6.75 13.49 -13.76
C LEU A 117 8.15 13.76 -13.18
N PRO A 118 9.10 14.25 -13.99
CA PRO A 118 10.37 14.77 -13.48
C PRO A 118 10.17 15.71 -12.29
N LEU A 119 11.00 15.59 -11.26
CA LEU A 119 10.93 16.41 -10.05
C LEU A 119 10.95 17.92 -10.35
N PRO A 120 11.74 18.45 -11.30
CA PRO A 120 11.68 19.87 -11.66
C PRO A 120 10.30 20.30 -12.18
N GLU A 121 9.63 19.44 -12.96
CA GLU A 121 8.28 19.70 -13.47
C GLU A 121 7.25 19.63 -12.33
N LEU A 122 7.43 18.71 -11.38
CA LEU A 122 6.59 18.66 -10.17
C LEU A 122 6.72 19.91 -9.30
N VAL A 123 7.92 20.49 -9.23
CA VAL A 123 8.14 21.76 -8.53
C VAL A 123 7.48 22.90 -9.30
N SER A 124 7.68 23.01 -10.62
CA SER A 124 7.16 24.13 -11.41
C SER A 124 5.65 24.10 -11.62
N ASP A 125 5.09 22.94 -11.89
CA ASP A 125 3.71 22.80 -12.38
C ASP A 125 2.74 22.51 -11.24
N PHE A 126 3.21 21.84 -10.18
CA PHE A 126 2.38 21.41 -9.05
C PHE A 126 2.79 22.04 -7.71
N GLY A 127 3.90 22.78 -7.64
CA GLY A 127 4.36 23.41 -6.40
C GLY A 127 4.89 22.42 -5.36
N VAL A 128 5.35 21.24 -5.79
CA VAL A 128 6.00 20.28 -4.88
C VAL A 128 7.23 20.94 -4.27
N SER A 129 7.35 20.84 -2.95
CA SER A 129 8.40 21.51 -2.19
C SER A 129 9.45 20.57 -1.64
N TYR A 130 9.10 19.31 -1.34
CA TYR A 130 10.02 18.38 -0.68
C TYR A 130 9.98 16.97 -1.27
N PHE A 131 11.11 16.28 -1.15
CA PHE A 131 11.28 14.88 -1.50
C PHE A 131 11.67 14.08 -0.25
N VAL A 132 10.95 13.00 0.00
CA VAL A 132 11.16 12.10 1.13
C VAL A 132 11.32 10.68 0.60
N SER A 133 12.45 10.03 0.88
CA SER A 133 12.72 8.68 0.39
C SER A 133 13.35 7.80 1.47
N THR A 134 12.96 6.53 1.50
CA THR A 134 13.59 5.49 2.34
C THR A 134 14.52 4.56 1.55
N VAL A 135 14.75 4.85 0.27
CA VAL A 135 15.54 4.02 -0.64
C VAL A 135 16.62 4.88 -1.27
N ARG A 136 17.82 4.32 -1.49
CA ARG A 136 18.92 5.01 -2.19
C ARG A 136 19.08 4.47 -3.61
N ASP A 137 18.08 4.76 -4.43
CA ASP A 137 18.08 4.46 -5.86
C ASP A 137 18.74 5.59 -6.67
N ASP A 138 18.82 5.42 -7.99
CA ASP A 138 19.42 6.40 -8.90
C ASP A 138 18.75 7.76 -8.77
N LYS A 139 17.42 7.80 -8.60
CA LYS A 139 16.66 9.04 -8.42
C LYS A 139 16.99 9.72 -7.10
N THR A 140 17.04 8.99 -5.99
CA THR A 140 17.42 9.55 -4.69
C THR A 140 18.86 10.05 -4.70
N ASN A 141 19.77 9.29 -5.33
CA ASN A 141 21.16 9.72 -5.52
C ASN A 141 21.27 10.96 -6.41
N TRP A 142 20.40 11.09 -7.42
CA TRP A 142 20.30 12.30 -8.24
C TRP A 142 19.80 13.49 -7.42
N VAL A 143 18.80 13.30 -6.56
CA VAL A 143 18.31 14.34 -5.64
C VAL A 143 19.42 14.81 -4.69
N LEU A 144 20.19 13.88 -4.11
CA LEU A 144 21.32 14.17 -3.22
C LEU A 144 22.40 15.06 -3.86
N ARG A 145 22.57 14.99 -5.19
CA ARG A 145 23.55 15.81 -5.93
C ARG A 145 23.04 17.22 -6.25
N HIS A 146 21.73 17.37 -6.48
CA HIS A 146 21.17 18.58 -7.08
C HIS A 146 20.42 19.48 -6.11
N PHE A 147 19.86 18.95 -5.02
CA PHE A 147 19.00 19.71 -4.11
C PHE A 147 19.60 19.88 -2.72
N LEU A 148 19.03 20.79 -1.93
CA LEU A 148 19.39 20.97 -0.53
C LEU A 148 18.89 19.80 0.30
N ILE A 149 19.79 19.19 1.06
CA ILE A 149 19.48 18.04 1.91
C ILE A 149 19.23 18.53 3.33
N MET A 150 18.02 18.30 3.82
CA MET A 150 17.60 18.67 5.17
C MET A 150 18.02 17.60 6.17
N GLU A 151 17.86 16.33 5.78
CA GLU A 151 18.26 15.19 6.60
C GLU A 151 18.73 14.04 5.71
N ASP A 152 19.84 13.43 6.09
CA ASP A 152 20.47 12.32 5.36
C ASP A 152 21.07 11.30 6.33
N ASN A 153 20.58 10.07 6.30
CA ASN A 153 21.15 8.99 7.09
C ASN A 153 21.06 7.64 6.35
N SER A 154 21.55 6.56 6.97
CA SER A 154 21.58 5.24 6.33
C SER A 154 20.19 4.67 5.99
N LYS A 155 19.11 5.18 6.57
CA LYS A 155 17.74 4.69 6.39
C LYS A 155 16.88 5.55 5.47
N TYR A 156 17.06 6.87 5.45
CA TYR A 156 16.21 7.78 4.70
C TYR A 156 16.88 9.11 4.34
N VAL A 157 16.23 9.85 3.45
CA VAL A 157 16.62 11.17 2.97
C VAL A 157 15.40 12.10 2.95
N ILE A 158 15.58 13.34 3.38
CA ILE A 158 14.64 14.45 3.21
C ILE A 158 15.38 15.60 2.51
N ALA A 159 14.84 16.05 1.38
CA ALA A 159 15.42 17.13 0.57
C ALA A 159 14.39 18.23 0.26
N ASP A 160 14.85 19.48 0.21
CA ASP A 160 14.07 20.63 -0.27
C ASP A 160 14.30 20.81 -1.78
N LEU A 161 13.25 20.57 -2.56
CA LEU A 161 13.29 20.61 -4.01
C LEU A 161 13.27 22.03 -4.59
N ARG A 162 13.01 23.05 -3.77
CA ARG A 162 12.99 24.46 -4.21
C ARG A 162 14.39 25.05 -4.22
N THR A 163 15.33 24.45 -3.49
CA THR A 163 16.70 24.94 -3.35
C THR A 163 17.65 24.06 -4.14
N ILE A 164 18.11 24.57 -5.28
CA ILE A 164 19.05 23.88 -6.17
C ILE A 164 20.48 24.17 -5.70
N LYS A 165 21.22 23.12 -5.33
CA LYS A 165 22.65 23.15 -4.97
C LYS A 165 23.54 23.08 -6.21
N THR A 166 23.19 22.21 -7.15
CA THR A 166 23.94 22.01 -8.40
C THR A 166 22.98 22.24 -9.57
N PRO A 167 23.32 23.09 -10.55
CA PRO A 167 22.43 23.39 -11.67
C PRO A 167 22.00 22.12 -12.41
N LEU A 168 20.70 22.02 -12.67
CA LEU A 168 20.12 20.94 -13.47
C LEU A 168 20.64 21.09 -14.91
N SER A 169 21.26 20.04 -15.45
CA SER A 169 21.91 20.06 -16.74
C SER A 169 21.45 18.90 -17.62
N PRO A 170 21.27 19.08 -18.93
CA PRO A 170 20.98 17.99 -19.86
C PRO A 170 22.04 16.87 -19.87
N LYS A 171 23.23 17.13 -19.31
CA LYS A 171 24.32 16.15 -19.18
C LYS A 171 24.18 15.20 -17.98
N ASP A 172 23.36 15.54 -16.98
CA ASP A 172 23.00 14.69 -15.83
C ASP A 172 21.47 14.68 -15.69
N PRO A 173 20.75 14.05 -16.65
CA PRO A 173 19.29 14.05 -16.64
C PRO A 173 18.74 13.27 -15.44
N GLU A 174 17.53 13.62 -15.02
CA GLU A 174 16.84 12.85 -13.99
C GLU A 174 16.57 11.41 -14.50
N PRO A 175 16.88 10.38 -13.70
CA PRO A 175 16.68 8.98 -14.07
C PRO A 175 15.21 8.54 -13.98
#